data_AF-X1P3H9-F1
#
_entry.id   AF-X1P3H9-F1
#
_cell.length_a   1.000
_cell.length_b   1.000
_cell.length_c   1.000
_cell.angle_alpha   90.00
_cell.angle_beta   90.00
_cell.angle_gamma   90.00
#
_symmetry.space_group_name_H-M   'P 1'
#
loop_
_entity.id
_entity.type
_entity.pdbx_description
1 polymer ?
#
loop_
_entity_poly.entity_id
_entity_poly.type
_entity_poly.pdbx_seq_one_letter_code
_entity_poly.pdbx_strand_id
1 'polypeptide(L)' 'MPYLDVISGILNEVKVWLYTLIGIVTLVVVVIQAFRYQAGDSAEKQDAVRHMRNSIIMGAGIFILSWFATYVINKMSAV' A
#
# COMPACT_ATOMS: atom_id res chain seq x y z
N MET A 1 -18.32 -11.67 23.08
CA MET A 1 -18.39 -13.10 22.73
C MET A 1 -16.96 -13.53 22.39
N PRO A 2 -16.33 -14.41 23.19
CA PRO A 2 -14.89 -14.67 23.11
C PRO A 2 -14.40 -15.16 21.74
N TYR A 3 -15.28 -15.78 20.95
CA TYR A 3 -14.97 -16.25 19.60
C TYR A 3 -14.81 -15.12 18.57
N LEU A 4 -15.56 -14.02 18.74
CA LEU A 4 -15.47 -12.86 17.84
C LEU A 4 -14.15 -12.09 18.04
N ASP A 5 -13.66 -12.04 19.27
CA ASP A 5 -12.40 -11.36 19.60
C ASP A 5 -11.21 -12.10 18.95
N VAL A 6 -11.21 -13.44 18.98
CA VAL A 6 -10.19 -14.26 18.32
C VAL A 6 -10.19 -14.08 16.80
N ILE A 7 -11.38 -14.12 16.16
CA ILE A 7 -11.51 -13.90 14.72
C ILE A 7 -11.05 -12.48 14.34
N SER A 8 -11.40 -11.47 15.15
CA SER A 8 -10.99 -10.09 14.92
C SER A 8 -9.47 -9.90 15.03
N GLY A 9 -8.82 -10.60 15.95
CA GLY A 9 -7.37 -10.60 16.12
C GLY A 9 -6.66 -11.16 14.88
N ILE A 10 -7.08 -12.35 14.42
CA ILE A 10 -6.54 -12.98 13.21
C ILE A 10 -6.74 -12.06 11.99
N LEU A 11 -7.92 -11.46 11.86
CA LEU A 11 -8.23 -10.57 10.74
C LEU A 11 -7.33 -9.31 10.75
N ASN A 12 -6.99 -8.78 11.93
CA ASN A 12 -6.08 -7.64 12.05
C ASN A 12 -4.64 -8.01 11.70
N GLU A 13 -4.16 -9.19 12.11
CA GLU A 13 -2.83 -9.66 11.71
C GLU A 13 -2.72 -9.84 10.19
N VAL A 14 -3.74 -10.45 9.55
CA VAL A 14 -3.78 -10.61 8.09
C VAL A 14 -3.77 -9.25 7.38
N LYS A 15 -4.51 -8.25 7.89
CA LYS A 15 -4.48 -6.89 7.34
C LYS A 15 -3.08 -6.27 7.39
N VAL A 16 -2.39 -6.39 8.53
CA VAL A 16 -1.02 -5.86 8.70
C VAL A 16 -0.06 -6.55 7.73
N TRP A 17 -0.17 -7.87 7.57
CA TRP A 17 0.63 -8.62 6.60
C TRP A 17 0.38 -8.17 5.17
N LEU A 18 -0.88 -7.95 4.78
CA LEU A 18 -1.23 -7.45 3.45
C LEU A 18 -0.69 -6.04 3.19
N TYR A 19 -0.80 -5.11 4.15
CA TYR A 19 -0.22 -3.76 4.00
C TYR A 19 1.30 -3.79 3.90
N THR A 20 1.94 -4.65 4.68
CA THR A 20 3.39 -4.82 4.64
C THR A 20 3.84 -5.36 3.28
N LEU A 21 3.15 -6.37 2.76
CA LEU A 21 3.41 -6.94 1.42
C LEU A 21 3.25 -5.90 0.31
N ILE A 22 2.15 -5.15 0.32
CA ILE A 22 1.88 -4.10 -0.67
C ILE A 22 2.98 -3.04 -0.60
N GLY A 23 3.33 -2.59 0.61
CA GLY A 23 4.41 -1.63 0.84
C GLY A 23 5.75 -2.09 0.25
N ILE A 24 6.16 -3.33 0.55
CA ILE A 24 7.39 -3.93 0.03
C ILE A 24 7.37 -4.00 -1.50
N VAL A 25 6.28 -4.47 -2.11
CA VAL A 25 6.16 -4.57 -3.57
C VAL A 25 6.28 -3.19 -4.21
N THR A 26 5.62 -2.16 -3.68
CA THR A 26 5.79 -0.79 -4.18
C THR A 26 7.24 -0.32 -4.09
N LEU A 27 7.93 -0.61 -2.99
CA LEU A 27 9.32 -0.19 -2.78
C LEU A 27 10.26 -0.86 -3.80
N VAL A 28 10.11 -2.17 -4.02
CA VAL A 28 10.88 -2.92 -5.02
C VAL A 28 10.65 -2.35 -6.42
N VAL A 29 9.40 -2.07 -6.80
CA VAL A 29 9.07 -1.52 -8.12
C VAL A 29 9.70 -0.14 -8.33
N VAL A 30 9.66 0.73 -7.30
CA VAL A 30 10.30 2.05 -7.35
C VAL A 30 11.82 1.91 -7.48
N VAL A 31 12.45 0.99 -6.75
CA VAL A 31 13.90 0.75 -6.84
C VAL A 31 14.31 0.25 -8.23
N ILE A 32 13.57 -0.72 -8.80
CA ILE A 32 13.83 -1.22 -10.16
C ILE A 32 13.71 -0.09 -11.19
N GLN A 33 12.67 0.74 -11.09
CA GLN A 33 12.50 1.87 -11.98
C GLN A 33 13.58 2.94 -11.76
N ALA A 34 14.09 3.11 -10.53
CA ALA A 34 15.15 4.07 -10.25
C ALA A 34 16.46 3.67 -10.92
N PHE A 35 16.79 2.38 -10.92
CA PHE A 35 17.92 1.86 -11.72
C PHE A 35 17.70 2.05 -13.22
N ARG A 36 16.48 1.81 -13.73
CA ARG A 36 16.15 2.09 -15.14
C ARG A 36 16.24 3.59 -15.49
N TYR A 37 15.89 4.47 -14.56
CA TYR A 37 16.01 5.92 -14.74
C TYR A 37 17.47 6.36 -14.82
N GLN A 38 18.38 5.73 -14.08
CA GLN A 38 19.82 6.03 -14.17
C GLN A 38 20.46 5.47 -15.44
N ALA A 39 20.04 4.29 -15.88
CA ALA A 39 20.66 3.58 -17.02
C ALA A 39 20.05 3.94 -18.39
N GLY A 40 18.83 4.45 -18.44
CA GLY A 40 18.07 4.64 -19.69
C GLY A 40 18.27 6.00 -20.38
N ASP A 41 17.88 6.05 -21.65
CA ASP A 41 17.90 7.27 -22.46
C ASP A 41 16.74 8.23 -22.08
N SER A 42 16.75 9.47 -22.58
CA SER A 42 15.82 10.55 -22.25
C SER A 42 14.34 10.14 -22.25
N ALA A 43 13.95 9.27 -23.19
CA ALA A 43 12.59 8.74 -23.31
C ALA A 43 12.26 7.69 -22.22
N GLU A 44 13.18 6.75 -21.96
CA GLU A 44 13.00 5.71 -20.93
C GLU A 44 12.95 6.32 -19.52
N LYS A 45 13.63 7.45 -19.31
CA LYS A 45 13.55 8.22 -18.06
C LYS A 45 12.16 8.81 -17.81
N GLN A 46 11.49 9.33 -18.84
CA GLN A 46 10.13 9.85 -18.68
C GLN A 46 9.14 8.72 -18.37
N ASP A 47 9.26 7.58 -19.04
CA ASP A 47 8.40 6.44 -18.79
C ASP A 47 8.64 5.83 -17.40
N ALA A 48 9.90 5.72 -16.97
CA ALA A 48 10.24 5.28 -15.62
C ALA A 48 9.62 6.19 -14.54
N VAL A 49 9.67 7.52 -14.71
CA VAL A 49 9.05 8.47 -13.77
C VAL A 49 7.52 8.35 -13.74
N ARG A 50 6.88 8.16 -14.90
CA ARG A 50 5.43 7.91 -14.98
C ARG A 50 5.03 6.64 -14.24
N HIS A 51 5.78 5.55 -14.46
CA HIS A 51 5.53 4.30 -13.76
C HIS A 51 5.77 4.40 -12.25
N MET A 52 6.81 5.12 -11.80
CA MET A 52 7.06 5.34 -10.37
C MET A 52 5.91 6.08 -9.73
N ARG A 53 5.46 7.16 -10.39
CA ARG A 53 4.35 7.97 -9.91
C ARG A 53 3.08 7.13 -9.77
N ASN A 54 2.75 6.32 -10.77
CA ASN A 54 1.58 5.45 -10.72
C ASN A 54 1.69 4.39 -9.61
N SER A 55 2.85 3.74 -9.46
CA SER A 55 3.10 2.76 -8.40
C SER A 55 2.96 3.40 -7.01
N ILE A 56 3.50 4.61 -6.81
CA ILE A 56 3.37 5.34 -5.54
C ILE A 56 1.92 5.75 -5.29
N ILE A 57 1.21 6.25 -6.30
CA ILE A 57 -0.21 6.64 -6.16
C ILE A 57 -1.08 5.43 -5.81
N MET A 58 -0.87 4.28 -6.44
CA MET A 58 -1.62 3.06 -6.12
C MET A 58 -1.30 2.54 -4.71
N GLY A 59 -0.02 2.51 -4.32
CA GLY A 59 0.38 2.09 -2.98
C GLY A 59 -0.18 3.02 -1.89
N ALA A 60 -0.06 4.34 -2.09
CA ALA A 60 -0.61 5.33 -1.18
C ALA A 60 -2.15 5.30 -1.14
N GLY A 61 -2.80 5.05 -2.28
CA GLY A 61 -4.26 4.92 -2.37
C GLY A 61 -4.81 3.77 -1.53
N ILE A 62 -4.15 2.61 -1.53
CA ILE A 62 -4.54 1.47 -0.69
C ILE A 62 -4.39 1.80 0.80
N PHE A 63 -3.32 2.50 1.18
CA PHE A 63 -3.12 2.95 2.56
C PHE A 63 -4.18 3.96 3.01
N ILE A 64 -4.54 4.93 2.16
CA ILE A 64 -5.56 5.93 2.47
C ILE A 64 -6.95 5.28 2.59
N LEU A 65 -7.30 4.36 1.69
CA LEU A 65 -8.57 3.64 1.76
C LEU A 65 -8.67 2.78 3.03
N SER A 66 -7.58 2.10 3.40
CA SER A 66 -7.50 1.34 4.65
C SER A 66 -7.69 2.22 5.89
N TRP A 67 -6.98 3.34 5.92
CA TRP A 67 -7.06 4.30 7.01
C TRP A 67 -8.48 4.85 7.12
N PHE A 68 -9.09 5.22 5.99
CA PHE A 68 -10.46 5.73 5.96
C PHE A 68 -11.49 4.69 6.41
N ALA A 69 -11.37 3.44 5.95
CA ALA A 69 -12.23 2.35 6.42
C ALA A 69 -12.11 2.15 7.93
N THR A 70 -10.89 2.16 8.47
CA THR A 70 -10.64 2.07 9.92
C THR A 70 -11.23 3.26 10.67
N TYR A 71 -11.10 4.47 10.14
CA TYR A 71 -11.67 5.68 10.71
C TYR A 71 -13.20 5.59 10.79
N VAL A 72 -13.87 5.18 9.70
CA VAL A 72 -15.33 5.03 9.65
C VAL A 72 -15.80 3.97 10.64
N ILE A 73 -15.13 2.82 10.71
CA ILE A 73 -15.46 1.76 11.69
C ILE A 73 -15.34 2.29 13.12
N ASN A 74 -14.24 2.96 13.46
CA ASN A 74 -14.04 3.51 14.80
C ASN A 74 -15.08 4.60 15.13
N LYS A 75 -15.46 5.41 14.14
CA LYS A 75 -16.49 6.44 14.31
C LYS A 75 -17.87 5.82 14.55
N MET A 76 -18.21 4.73 13.85
CA MET A 76 -19.47 4.01 14.02
C MET A 76 -19.53 3.22 15.32
N SER A 77 -18.42 2.64 15.78
CA SER A 77 -18.36 1.97 17.09
C SER A 77 -18.40 2.93 18.29
N ALA A 78 -18.20 4.23 18.05
CA ALA A 78 -18.27 5.26 19.09
C ALA A 78 -19.68 5.87 19.26
N VAL A 79 -20.66 5.45 18.46
CA VAL A 79 -22.09 5.83 18.55
C VAL A 79 -22.87 4.64 19.07
#